data_AF-A0A2S9IIM6-F1
#
_entry.id   AF-A0A2S9IIM6-F1
#
_cell.length_a   1.000
_cell.length_b   1.000
_cell.length_c   1.000
_cell.angle_alpha   90.00
_cell.angle_beta   90.00
_cell.angle_gamma   90.00
#
_symmetry.space_group_name_H-M   'P 1'
#
loop_
_entity.id
_entity.type
_entity.pdbx_description
1 polymer ?
#
loop_
_entity_poly.entity_id
_entity_poly.type
_entity_poly.pdbx_seq_one_letter_code
_entity_poly.pdbx_strand_id
1 'polypeptide(L)'
;AFMVERAAQSVMGAALCASGVLSVYRSDFLRAVKNEWMEQRFVGEAVHFGDDRRLTALALQRGRVIIALDAVASTQVPTSPVHFIKQQLRWNKSFLRESVLAVKGFGVLSFPGLLSFLELFFWFFYLSTIANILVFNPMVGAWSIVAIWFAYVLAAGLFRNLSLIAREPRLVLLAPIYSLLHVLILTPLRLVALVTILDNRWGTR
;
A
#
# COMPACT_ATOMS: atom_id res chain seq x y z
N ALA A 1 -8.43 9.86 -1.47
CA ALA A 1 -8.51 8.45 -1.01
C ALA A 1 -7.49 8.22 0.11
N PHE A 2 -7.76 7.30 1.05
CA PHE A 2 -6.87 6.87 2.16
C PHE A 2 -6.71 7.79 3.37
N MET A 3 -7.32 8.99 3.38
CA MET A 3 -7.12 9.97 4.46
C MET A 3 -7.51 9.44 5.85
N VAL A 4 -8.55 8.63 5.97
CA VAL A 4 -9.02 8.12 7.26
C VAL A 4 -7.97 7.21 7.91
N GLU A 5 -7.52 6.19 7.17
CA GLU A 5 -6.48 5.26 7.59
C GLU A 5 -5.17 5.98 7.92
N ARG A 6 -4.75 6.88 7.02
CA ARG A 6 -3.55 7.69 7.15
C ARG A 6 -3.60 8.63 8.37
N ALA A 7 -4.72 9.30 8.60
CA ALA A 7 -4.93 10.14 9.78
C ALA A 7 -4.84 9.32 11.07
N ALA A 8 -5.45 8.13 11.10
CA ALA A 8 -5.34 7.23 12.26
C ALA A 8 -3.89 6.82 12.55
N GLN A 9 -3.12 6.46 11.52
CA GLN A 9 -1.68 6.16 11.67
C GLN A 9 -0.89 7.39 12.18
N SER A 10 -1.25 8.59 11.72
CA SER A 10 -0.61 9.85 12.13
C SER A 10 -0.86 10.18 13.61
N VAL A 11 -2.05 9.90 14.14
CA VAL A 11 -2.34 10.06 15.59
C VAL A 11 -1.37 9.24 16.43
N MET A 12 -1.01 8.04 15.95
CA MET A 12 -0.05 7.16 16.60
C MET A 12 1.42 7.56 16.33
N GLY A 13 1.67 8.63 15.56
CA GLY A 13 3.01 9.03 15.11
C GLY A 13 3.69 8.00 14.21
N ALA A 14 2.91 7.10 13.61
CA ALA A 14 3.35 5.89 12.94
C ALA A 14 2.83 5.80 11.50
N ALA A 15 2.74 6.94 10.79
CA ALA A 15 2.37 6.94 9.38
C ALA A 15 3.36 6.09 8.56
N LEU A 16 2.89 4.99 7.99
CA LEU A 16 3.75 3.99 7.35
C LEU A 16 4.30 4.41 5.98
N CYS A 17 3.74 5.48 5.40
CA CYS A 17 4.14 5.98 4.09
C CYS A 17 3.84 7.48 3.97
N ALA A 18 4.87 8.31 4.09
CA ALA A 18 4.82 9.69 3.61
C ALA A 18 4.75 9.67 2.08
N SER A 19 3.76 10.36 1.50
CA SER A 19 3.56 10.34 0.04
C SER A 19 4.68 11.09 -0.67
N GLY A 20 5.21 10.52 -1.76
CA GLY A 20 6.23 11.19 -2.60
C GLY A 20 5.72 12.42 -3.33
N VAL A 21 4.40 12.67 -3.34
CA VAL A 21 3.81 13.88 -3.93
C VAL A 21 4.13 15.10 -3.08
N LEU A 22 4.10 14.95 -1.75
CA LEU A 22 4.49 15.98 -0.80
C LEU A 22 4.92 15.32 0.51
N SER A 23 6.22 15.33 0.77
CA SER A 23 6.82 14.91 2.02
C SER A 23 7.97 15.85 2.37
N VAL A 24 8.12 16.17 3.66
CA VAL A 24 9.14 17.10 4.15
C VAL A 24 9.94 16.38 5.22
N TYR A 25 11.26 16.38 5.04
CA TYR A 25 12.21 15.76 5.95
C TYR A 25 13.23 16.79 6.41
N ARG A 26 13.72 16.66 7.64
CA ARG A 26 14.81 17.51 8.12
C ARG A 26 16.10 17.16 7.36
N SER A 27 16.89 18.18 7.01
CA SER A 27 18.09 18.00 6.18
C SER A 27 19.17 17.18 6.86
N ASP A 28 19.32 17.31 8.17
CA ASP A 28 20.23 16.51 9.01
C ASP A 28 19.85 15.02 8.98
N PHE A 29 18.56 14.70 9.12
CA PHE A 29 18.05 13.34 8.96
C PHE A 29 18.39 12.76 7.58
N LEU A 30 18.12 13.50 6.50
CA LEU A 30 18.41 13.02 5.14
C LEU A 30 19.89 12.73 4.93
N ARG A 31 20.78 13.60 5.43
CA ARG A 31 22.23 13.38 5.37
C ARG A 31 22.64 12.12 6.15
N ALA A 32 22.05 11.91 7.33
CA ALA A 32 22.37 10.76 8.17
C ALA A 32 21.93 9.42 7.56
N VAL A 33 20.79 9.38 6.84
CA VAL A 33 20.25 8.14 6.27
C VAL A 33 20.58 7.91 4.81
N LYS A 34 21.27 8.86 4.15
CA LYS A 34 21.56 8.82 2.70
C LYS A 34 22.15 7.49 2.24
N ASN A 35 23.21 7.02 2.90
CA ASN A 35 23.89 5.79 2.48
C ASN A 35 23.01 4.56 2.74
N GLU A 36 22.36 4.49 3.90
CA GLU A 36 21.42 3.40 4.25
C GLU A 36 20.21 3.33 3.31
N TRP A 37 19.77 4.48 2.81
CA TRP A 37 18.70 4.59 1.82
C TRP A 37 19.15 4.15 0.42
N MET A 38 20.31 4.63 -0.04
CA MET A 38 20.84 4.34 -1.38
C MET A 38 21.33 2.90 -1.55
N GLU A 39 21.86 2.29 -0.50
CA GLU A 39 22.43 0.94 -0.50
C GLU A 39 21.43 -0.12 -0.04
N GLN A 40 20.12 0.20 -0.09
CA GLN A 40 19.10 -0.72 0.36
C GLN A 40 19.18 -2.06 -0.38
N ARG A 41 19.15 -3.14 0.40
CA ARG A 41 19.04 -4.51 -0.12
C ARG A 41 17.79 -5.21 0.36
N PHE A 42 17.25 -6.08 -0.47
CA PHE A 42 16.17 -6.99 -0.13
C PHE A 42 16.49 -8.38 -0.65
N VAL A 43 16.56 -9.36 0.26
CA VAL A 43 16.95 -10.75 -0.07
C VAL A 43 18.29 -10.80 -0.82
N GLY A 44 19.25 -9.97 -0.40
CA GLY A 44 20.59 -9.88 -1.00
C GLY A 44 20.71 -8.96 -2.22
N GLU A 45 19.62 -8.72 -2.95
CA GLU A 45 19.59 -7.88 -4.14
C GLU A 45 19.49 -6.40 -3.81
N ALA A 46 20.22 -5.55 -4.54
CA ALA A 46 20.10 -4.10 -4.44
C ALA A 46 18.71 -3.66 -4.93
N VAL A 47 18.08 -2.70 -4.25
CA VAL A 47 16.76 -2.21 -4.65
C VAL A 47 16.75 -0.70 -4.80
N HIS A 48 16.26 -0.23 -5.96
CA HIS A 48 16.25 1.19 -6.33
C HIS A 48 14.84 1.80 -6.39
N PHE A 49 13.79 1.04 -6.04
CA PHE A 49 12.40 1.51 -6.12
C PHE A 49 11.81 1.70 -4.73
N GLY A 50 10.82 2.58 -4.59
CA GLY A 50 10.01 2.68 -3.36
C GLY A 50 10.56 3.65 -2.31
N ASP A 51 11.11 4.76 -2.76
CA ASP A 51 11.75 5.82 -1.96
C ASP A 51 10.88 6.24 -0.76
N ASP A 52 9.60 6.52 -1.01
CA ASP A 52 8.63 6.98 -0.03
C ASP A 52 8.57 6.09 1.23
N ARG A 53 8.29 4.79 1.05
CA ARG A 53 8.11 3.86 2.17
C ARG A 53 9.43 3.54 2.86
N ARG A 54 10.53 3.39 2.10
CA ARG A 54 11.84 3.14 2.71
C ARG A 54 12.29 4.33 3.55
N LEU A 55 12.21 5.55 3.02
CA LEU A 55 12.61 6.76 3.72
C LEU A 55 11.70 7.01 4.94
N THR A 56 10.40 6.69 4.81
CA THR A 56 9.46 6.71 5.94
C THR A 56 9.85 5.71 7.03
N ALA A 57 10.21 4.48 6.68
CA ALA A 57 10.66 3.49 7.64
C ALA A 57 11.94 3.95 8.37
N LEU A 58 12.90 4.55 7.66
CA LEU A 58 14.11 5.11 8.27
C LEU A 58 13.80 6.28 9.23
N ALA A 59 12.79 7.08 8.91
CA ALA A 59 12.31 8.15 9.77
C ALA A 59 11.63 7.60 11.04
N LEU A 60 10.80 6.55 10.90
CA LEU A 60 10.13 5.89 12.02
C LEU A 60 11.10 5.20 12.99
N GLN A 61 12.30 4.82 12.55
CA GLN A 61 13.36 4.32 13.44
C GLN A 61 13.96 5.43 14.33
N ARG A 62 13.88 6.68 13.90
CA ARG A 62 14.56 7.83 14.53
C ARG A 62 13.59 8.84 15.13
N GLY A 63 12.29 8.61 15.02
CA GLY A 63 11.27 9.54 15.51
C GLY A 63 9.86 9.19 15.03
N ARG A 64 9.02 10.22 14.95
CA ARG A 64 7.62 10.08 14.53
C ARG A 64 7.45 10.56 13.10
N VAL A 65 6.55 9.89 12.37
CA VAL A 65 6.09 10.34 11.06
C VAL A 65 4.60 10.64 11.17
N ILE A 66 4.25 11.88 10.83
CA ILE A 66 2.88 12.41 10.90
C ILE A 66 2.46 12.96 9.55
N ILE A 67 1.16 13.15 9.39
CA ILE A 67 0.54 13.66 8.17
C ILE A 67 -0.03 15.04 8.46
N ALA A 68 0.40 16.03 7.68
CA ALA A 68 -0.17 17.36 7.70
C ALA A 68 -1.53 17.33 6.99
N LEU A 69 -2.62 17.37 7.76
CA LEU A 69 -4.00 17.23 7.23
C LEU A 69 -4.47 18.46 6.46
N ASP A 70 -3.84 19.61 6.69
CA ASP A 70 -4.03 20.89 6.02
C ASP A 70 -3.22 21.03 4.73
N ALA A 71 -2.21 20.16 4.53
CA ALA A 71 -1.38 20.20 3.34
C ALA A 71 -2.16 19.71 2.09
N VAL A 72 -2.06 20.47 1.01
CA VAL A 72 -2.71 20.17 -0.27
C VAL A 72 -1.64 19.86 -1.31
N ALA A 73 -1.79 18.72 -1.98
CA ALA A 73 -0.90 18.29 -3.05
C ALA A 73 -1.71 17.63 -4.18
N SER A 74 -1.28 17.86 -5.43
CA SER A 74 -1.91 17.28 -6.62
C SER A 74 -1.03 16.19 -7.18
N THR A 75 -1.61 15.01 -7.43
CA THR A 75 -0.91 13.89 -8.07
C THR A 75 -1.20 13.88 -9.55
N GLN A 76 -0.15 13.77 -10.36
CA GLN A 76 -0.30 13.42 -11.76
C GLN A 76 -0.65 11.93 -11.88
N VAL A 77 -1.87 11.64 -12.33
CA VAL A 77 -2.34 10.27 -12.53
C VAL A 77 -1.98 9.82 -13.95
N PRO A 78 -1.49 8.58 -14.14
CA PRO A 78 -1.23 8.05 -15.48
C PRO A 78 -2.49 8.06 -16.35
N THR A 79 -2.38 8.59 -17.57
CA THR A 79 -3.47 8.60 -18.57
C THR A 79 -3.49 7.32 -19.43
N SER A 80 -2.35 6.63 -19.50
CA SER A 80 -2.19 5.40 -20.28
C SER A 80 -2.35 4.16 -19.38
N PRO A 81 -3.16 3.16 -19.79
CA PRO A 81 -3.34 1.91 -19.04
C PRO A 81 -2.02 1.19 -18.75
N VAL A 82 -1.07 1.21 -19.70
CA VAL A 82 0.24 0.58 -19.54
C VAL A 82 1.05 1.27 -18.44
N HIS A 83 1.05 2.61 -18.42
CA HIS A 83 1.72 3.38 -17.37
C HIS A 83 1.06 3.16 -16.00
N PHE A 84 -0.28 3.06 -15.97
CA PHE A 84 -1.01 2.74 -14.75
C PHE A 84 -0.60 1.36 -14.19
N ILE A 85 -0.57 0.32 -15.03
CA ILE A 85 -0.17 -1.03 -14.62
C ILE A 85 1.27 -1.04 -14.07
N LYS A 86 2.21 -0.41 -14.77
CA LYS A 86 3.61 -0.30 -14.31
C LYS A 86 3.70 0.41 -12.95
N GLN A 87 2.93 1.49 -12.77
CA GLN A 87 2.87 2.20 -11.49
C GLN A 87 2.30 1.32 -10.36
N GLN A 88 1.21 0.60 -10.61
CA GLN A 88 0.61 -0.29 -9.61
C GLN A 88 1.56 -1.43 -9.21
N LEU A 89 2.28 -2.02 -10.17
CA LEU A 89 3.28 -3.04 -9.88
C LEU A 89 4.38 -2.49 -8.97
N ARG A 90 4.91 -1.30 -9.28
CA ARG A 90 5.93 -0.63 -8.47
C ARG A 90 5.45 -0.39 -7.03
N TRP A 91 4.23 0.11 -6.88
CA TRP A 91 3.64 0.38 -5.57
C TRP A 91 3.44 -0.90 -4.76
N ASN A 92 2.96 -1.98 -5.37
CA ASN A 92 2.77 -3.25 -4.68
C ASN A 92 4.10 -3.91 -4.29
N LYS A 93 5.13 -3.86 -5.14
CA LYS A 93 6.48 -4.36 -4.80
C LYS A 93 7.08 -3.59 -3.61
N SER A 94 6.99 -2.25 -3.63
CA SER A 94 7.46 -1.40 -2.53
C SER A 94 6.68 -1.67 -1.24
N PHE A 95 5.35 -1.78 -1.33
CA PHE A 95 4.50 -2.16 -0.20
C PHE A 95 4.95 -3.48 0.44
N LEU A 96 5.02 -4.57 -0.33
CA LEU A 96 5.36 -5.89 0.21
C LEU A 96 6.73 -5.90 0.90
N ARG A 97 7.75 -5.38 0.22
CA ARG A 97 9.11 -5.34 0.75
C ARG A 97 9.21 -4.49 2.01
N GLU A 98 8.72 -3.25 1.98
CA GLU A 98 8.88 -2.35 3.13
C GLU A 98 8.03 -2.81 4.31
N SER A 99 6.84 -3.38 4.09
CA SER A 99 6.05 -3.95 5.18
C SER A 99 6.74 -5.17 5.80
N VAL A 100 7.38 -6.04 5.01
CA VAL A 100 8.18 -7.17 5.54
C VAL A 100 9.38 -6.67 6.34
N LEU A 101 10.12 -5.69 5.81
CA LEU A 101 11.25 -5.08 6.50
C LEU A 101 10.82 -4.35 7.77
N ALA A 102 9.67 -3.69 7.77
CA ALA A 102 9.12 -3.01 8.94
C ALA A 102 8.71 -4.00 10.03
N VAL A 103 8.04 -5.10 9.70
CA VAL A 103 7.72 -6.15 10.67
C VAL A 103 8.99 -6.75 11.27
N LYS A 104 9.99 -7.04 10.44
CA LYS A 104 11.28 -7.57 10.89
C LYS A 104 12.08 -6.59 11.75
N GLY A 105 12.10 -5.31 11.35
CA GLY A 105 12.93 -4.29 11.97
C GLY A 105 12.34 -3.70 13.26
N PHE A 106 11.04 -3.42 13.27
CA PHE A 106 10.38 -2.81 14.42
C PHE A 106 9.73 -3.83 15.37
N GLY A 107 9.38 -5.02 14.87
CA GLY A 107 8.61 -6.01 15.61
C GLY A 107 7.13 -5.63 15.78
N VAL A 108 6.27 -6.64 15.93
CA VAL A 108 4.80 -6.49 15.99
C VAL A 108 4.28 -5.81 17.27
N LEU A 109 5.14 -5.60 18.27
CA LEU A 109 4.78 -4.89 19.51
C LEU A 109 4.85 -3.37 19.36
N SER A 110 5.57 -2.87 18.35
CA SER A 110 5.62 -1.45 18.02
C SER A 110 4.43 -1.07 17.12
N PHE A 111 3.97 0.19 17.17
CA PHE A 111 2.92 0.64 16.26
C PHE A 111 3.29 0.49 14.77
N PRO A 112 4.48 0.93 14.29
CA PRO A 112 4.87 0.73 12.89
C PRO A 112 4.88 -0.73 12.46
N GLY A 113 5.42 -1.62 13.29
CA GLY A 113 5.49 -3.05 13.00
C GLY A 113 4.13 -3.74 13.07
N LEU A 114 3.29 -3.40 14.05
CA LEU A 114 1.92 -3.90 14.16
C LEU A 114 1.09 -3.51 12.94
N LEU A 115 1.10 -2.22 12.57
CA LEU A 115 0.34 -1.73 11.42
C LEU A 115 0.82 -2.38 10.11
N SER A 116 2.14 -2.52 9.94
CA SER A 116 2.72 -3.22 8.78
C SER A 116 2.36 -4.71 8.75
N PHE A 117 2.32 -5.36 9.92
CA PHE A 117 1.87 -6.74 10.05
C PHE A 117 0.40 -6.90 9.68
N LEU A 118 -0.47 -6.01 10.17
CA LEU A 118 -1.90 -6.03 9.83
C LEU A 118 -2.11 -5.79 8.33
N GLU A 119 -1.38 -4.84 7.73
CA GLU A 119 -1.38 -4.60 6.28
C GLU A 119 -1.03 -5.88 5.50
N LEU A 120 0.03 -6.59 5.89
CA LEU A 120 0.42 -7.87 5.27
C LEU A 120 -0.59 -8.98 5.53
N PHE A 121 -1.06 -9.11 6.77
CA PHE A 121 -2.02 -10.14 7.17
C PHE A 121 -3.30 -10.03 6.34
N PHE A 122 -3.90 -8.84 6.27
CA PHE A 122 -5.10 -8.63 5.45
C PHE A 122 -4.82 -8.80 3.95
N TRP A 123 -3.62 -8.46 3.49
CA TRP A 123 -3.23 -8.68 2.10
C TRP A 123 -3.16 -10.17 1.75
N PHE A 124 -2.52 -10.99 2.57
CA PHE A 124 -2.43 -12.44 2.37
C PHE A 124 -3.77 -13.14 2.63
N PHE A 125 -4.53 -12.73 3.64
CA PHE A 125 -5.88 -13.22 3.92
C PHE A 125 -6.82 -12.98 2.74
N TYR A 126 -6.73 -11.80 2.12
CA TYR A 126 -7.48 -11.48 0.91
C TYR A 126 -7.09 -12.37 -0.28
N LEU A 127 -5.80 -12.69 -0.46
CA LEU A 127 -5.38 -13.59 -1.54
C LEU A 127 -5.75 -15.05 -1.29
N SER A 128 -5.63 -15.53 -0.05
CA SER A 128 -5.95 -16.92 0.30
C SER A 128 -7.45 -17.20 0.16
N THR A 129 -8.30 -16.25 0.53
CA THR A 129 -9.76 -16.37 0.35
C THR A 129 -10.14 -16.44 -1.13
N ILE A 130 -9.52 -15.65 -2.01
CA ILE A 130 -9.74 -15.73 -3.46
C ILE A 130 -9.28 -17.08 -4.02
N ALA A 131 -8.08 -17.54 -3.64
CA ALA A 131 -7.58 -18.84 -4.05
C ALA A 131 -8.51 -19.97 -3.59
N ASN A 132 -9.07 -19.87 -2.39
CA ASN A 132 -10.01 -20.86 -1.85
C ASN A 132 -11.30 -20.95 -2.69
N ILE A 133 -11.90 -19.81 -3.05
CA ILE A 133 -13.11 -19.75 -3.88
C ILE A 133 -12.86 -20.36 -5.26
N LEU A 134 -11.74 -20.00 -5.90
CA LEU A 134 -11.44 -20.41 -7.27
C LEU A 134 -11.06 -21.89 -7.40
N VAL A 135 -10.43 -22.47 -6.37
CA VAL A 135 -9.82 -23.81 -6.46
C VAL A 135 -10.59 -24.88 -5.69
N PHE A 136 -11.12 -24.58 -4.50
CA PHE A 136 -11.55 -25.62 -3.56
C PHE A 136 -13.07 -25.72 -3.37
N ASN A 137 -13.86 -24.66 -3.61
CA ASN A 137 -15.32 -24.68 -3.39
C ASN A 137 -16.13 -23.85 -4.42
N PRO A 138 -16.17 -24.26 -5.71
CA PRO A 138 -16.98 -23.56 -6.70
C PRO A 138 -18.50 -23.79 -6.55
N MET A 139 -18.96 -24.82 -5.81
CA MET A 139 -20.35 -25.31 -5.89
C MET A 139 -21.16 -25.23 -4.57
N VAL A 140 -20.54 -25.14 -3.39
CA VAL A 140 -21.27 -24.99 -2.11
C VAL A 140 -20.73 -23.79 -1.35
N GLY A 141 -21.57 -22.78 -1.12
CA GLY A 141 -21.18 -21.55 -0.42
C GLY A 141 -20.37 -20.54 -1.26
N ALA A 142 -20.11 -20.82 -2.55
CA ALA A 142 -19.40 -19.89 -3.44
C ALA A 142 -20.11 -18.53 -3.51
N TRP A 143 -21.43 -18.52 -3.67
CA TRP A 143 -22.23 -17.29 -3.73
C TRP A 143 -22.26 -16.51 -2.41
N SER A 144 -22.28 -17.19 -1.26
CA SER A 144 -22.24 -16.51 0.04
C SER A 144 -20.85 -15.93 0.33
N ILE A 145 -19.77 -16.64 -0.01
CA ILE A 145 -18.41 -16.11 0.12
C ILE A 145 -18.19 -14.94 -0.84
N VAL A 146 -18.62 -15.06 -2.11
CA VAL A 146 -18.55 -13.96 -3.08
C VAL A 146 -19.36 -12.76 -2.62
N ALA A 147 -20.55 -12.96 -2.02
CA ALA A 147 -21.36 -11.88 -1.47
C ALA A 147 -20.71 -11.22 -0.25
N ILE A 148 -20.18 -11.98 0.71
CA ILE A 148 -19.42 -11.46 1.86
C ILE A 148 -18.21 -10.68 1.39
N TRP A 149 -17.52 -11.18 0.36
CA TRP A 149 -16.33 -10.56 -0.18
C TRP A 149 -16.63 -9.29 -0.98
N PHE A 150 -17.67 -9.28 -1.79
CA PHE A 150 -18.16 -8.08 -2.46
C PHE A 150 -18.59 -7.03 -1.43
N ALA A 151 -19.29 -7.45 -0.37
CA ALA A 151 -19.64 -6.59 0.75
C ALA A 151 -18.39 -6.05 1.47
N TYR A 152 -17.37 -6.88 1.68
CA TYR A 152 -16.09 -6.45 2.28
C TYR A 152 -15.35 -5.43 1.40
N VAL A 153 -15.18 -5.71 0.11
CA VAL A 153 -14.50 -4.79 -0.83
C VAL A 153 -15.28 -3.49 -0.95
N LEU A 154 -16.61 -3.56 -1.01
CA LEU A 154 -17.48 -2.38 -1.01
C LEU A 154 -17.34 -1.58 0.28
N ALA A 155 -17.46 -2.22 1.45
CA ALA A 155 -17.33 -1.57 2.75
C ALA A 155 -15.94 -0.95 2.95
N ALA A 156 -14.87 -1.67 2.61
CA ALA A 156 -13.50 -1.16 2.65
C ALA A 156 -13.30 0.00 1.66
N GLY A 157 -13.87 -0.10 0.45
CA GLY A 157 -13.86 0.96 -0.55
C GLY A 157 -14.55 2.23 -0.07
N LEU A 158 -15.74 2.09 0.55
CA LEU A 158 -16.49 3.20 1.13
C LEU A 158 -15.73 3.83 2.31
N PHE A 159 -15.24 3.02 3.24
CA PHE A 159 -14.52 3.51 4.43
C PHE A 159 -13.24 4.26 4.06
N ARG A 160 -12.41 3.69 3.18
CA ARG A 160 -11.15 4.32 2.75
C ARG A 160 -11.36 5.61 1.97
N ASN A 161 -12.53 5.76 1.34
CA ASN A 161 -12.92 6.93 0.59
C ASN A 161 -13.94 7.82 1.29
N LEU A 162 -14.24 7.57 2.58
CA LEU A 162 -15.30 8.28 3.31
C LEU A 162 -15.10 9.79 3.29
N SER A 163 -13.88 10.26 3.55
CA SER A 163 -13.52 11.69 3.46
C SER A 163 -13.76 12.31 2.08
N LEU A 164 -13.58 11.53 1.00
CA LEU A 164 -13.79 11.98 -0.37
C LEU A 164 -15.28 11.96 -0.72
N ILE A 165 -15.98 10.89 -0.34
CA ILE A 165 -17.43 10.74 -0.49
C ILE A 165 -18.19 11.83 0.29
N ALA A 166 -17.72 12.19 1.48
CA ALA A 166 -18.32 13.27 2.27
C ALA A 166 -18.22 14.63 1.56
N ARG A 167 -17.18 14.85 0.75
CA ARG A 167 -17.01 16.07 -0.06
C ARG A 167 -17.81 16.00 -1.36
N GLU A 168 -17.81 14.85 -2.01
CA GLU A 168 -18.51 14.61 -3.28
C GLU A 168 -19.32 13.29 -3.21
N PRO A 169 -20.57 13.33 -2.67
CA PRO A 169 -21.37 12.12 -2.44
C PRO A 169 -21.66 11.29 -3.69
N ARG A 170 -21.65 11.93 -4.86
CA ARG A 170 -21.86 11.27 -6.16
C ARG A 170 -20.81 10.21 -6.47
N LEU A 171 -19.62 10.29 -5.86
CA LEU A 171 -18.55 9.31 -6.05
C LEU A 171 -18.90 7.92 -5.51
N VAL A 172 -19.92 7.78 -4.63
CA VAL A 172 -20.44 6.48 -4.20
C VAL A 172 -20.91 5.64 -5.38
N LEU A 173 -21.43 6.27 -6.43
CA LEU A 173 -21.89 5.59 -7.65
C LEU A 173 -20.74 4.90 -8.41
N LEU A 174 -19.49 5.33 -8.19
CA LEU A 174 -18.31 4.70 -8.76
C LEU A 174 -17.78 3.53 -7.92
N ALA A 175 -18.29 3.33 -6.70
CA ALA A 175 -17.82 2.28 -5.82
C ALA A 175 -17.94 0.85 -6.41
N PRO A 176 -19.05 0.46 -7.08
CA PRO A 176 -19.15 -0.84 -7.74
C PRO A 176 -18.10 -1.03 -8.85
N ILE A 177 -17.87 0.01 -9.66
CA ILE A 177 -16.88 0.00 -10.74
C ILE A 177 -15.47 -0.15 -10.15
N TYR A 178 -15.16 0.62 -9.11
CA TYR A 178 -13.90 0.53 -8.39
C TYR A 178 -13.67 -0.87 -7.80
N SER A 179 -14.69 -1.45 -7.16
CA SER A 179 -14.64 -2.81 -6.63
C SER A 179 -14.31 -3.81 -7.74
N LEU A 180 -14.97 -3.74 -8.89
CA LEU A 180 -14.72 -4.62 -10.04
C LEU A 180 -13.27 -4.50 -10.56
N LEU A 181 -12.77 -3.28 -10.73
CA LEU A 181 -11.38 -3.03 -11.15
C LEU A 181 -10.38 -3.58 -10.13
N HIS A 182 -10.72 -3.51 -8.84
CA HIS A 182 -9.89 -4.06 -7.78
C HIS A 182 -9.77 -5.59 -7.89
N VAL A 183 -10.87 -6.28 -8.21
CA VAL A 183 -10.89 -7.73 -8.45
C VAL A 183 -10.10 -8.10 -9.70
N LEU A 184 -10.48 -7.51 -10.84
CA LEU A 184 -10.08 -8.00 -12.16
C LEU A 184 -8.69 -7.52 -12.57
N ILE A 185 -8.25 -6.39 -12.04
CA ILE A 185 -6.99 -5.76 -12.44
C ILE A 185 -6.02 -5.69 -11.26
N LEU A 186 -6.40 -5.03 -10.16
CA LEU A 186 -5.44 -4.77 -9.07
C LEU A 186 -5.02 -6.04 -8.32
N THR A 187 -5.91 -7.02 -8.22
CA THR A 187 -5.61 -8.29 -7.53
C THR A 187 -4.64 -9.18 -8.32
N PRO A 188 -4.84 -9.44 -9.62
CA PRO A 188 -3.80 -10.10 -10.42
C PRO A 188 -2.46 -9.36 -10.39
N LEU A 189 -2.46 -8.03 -10.44
CA LEU A 189 -1.23 -7.24 -10.36
C LEU A 189 -0.49 -7.42 -9.02
N ARG A 190 -1.20 -7.62 -7.91
CA ARG A 190 -0.61 -7.95 -6.61
C ARG A 190 0.15 -9.28 -6.64
N LEU A 191 -0.42 -10.30 -7.28
CA LEU A 191 0.23 -11.60 -7.46
C LEU A 191 1.46 -11.49 -8.34
N VAL A 192 1.35 -10.77 -9.46
CA VAL A 192 2.50 -10.49 -10.34
C VAL A 192 3.60 -9.76 -9.58
N ALA A 193 3.25 -8.75 -8.77
CA ALA A 193 4.21 -8.01 -7.95
C ALA A 193 4.92 -8.91 -6.92
N LEU A 194 4.22 -9.88 -6.32
CA LEU A 194 4.79 -10.84 -5.39
C LEU A 194 5.81 -11.76 -6.07
N VAL A 195 5.45 -12.35 -7.21
CA VAL A 195 6.34 -13.26 -7.96
C VAL A 195 7.54 -12.52 -8.55
N THR A 196 7.34 -11.27 -8.99
CA THR A 196 8.38 -10.45 -9.60
C THR A 196 9.04 -9.49 -8.60
N ILE A 197 8.96 -9.74 -7.29
CA ILE A 197 9.39 -8.78 -6.26
C ILE A 197 10.89 -8.41 -6.35
N LEU A 198 11.72 -9.35 -6.84
CA LEU A 198 13.16 -9.15 -7.06
C LEU A 198 13.48 -8.53 -8.42
N ASP A 199 12.50 -8.39 -9.32
CA ASP A 199 12.73 -7.80 -10.63
C ASP A 199 12.88 -6.29 -10.53
N ASN A 200 14.12 -5.84 -10.75
CA ASN A 200 14.55 -4.45 -10.71
C ASN A 200 14.71 -3.80 -12.10
N ARG A 201 14.27 -4.42 -13.20
CA ARG A 201 14.51 -3.98 -14.60
C ARG A 201 13.77 -2.72 -15.06
N TRP A 202 13.44 -1.82 -14.13
CA TRP A 202 12.66 -0.62 -14.41
C TRP A 202 13.52 0.64 -14.56
N GLY A 203 14.84 0.51 -14.39
CA GLY A 203 15.78 1.63 -14.38
C GLY A 203 17.12 1.34 -15.05
N THR A 204 17.14 0.54 -16.12
CA THR A 204 18.26 0.66 -17.08
C THR A 204 18.02 1.91 -17.91
N ARG A 205 19.02 2.81 -17.92
CA ARG A 205 19.24 3.72 -19.03
C ARG A 205 19.11 3.00 -20.37
#